data_AF-T2MA41-F1
#
_entry.id   AF-T2MA41-F1
#
_cell.length_a   1.000
_cell.length_b   1.000
_cell.length_c   1.000
_cell.angle_alpha   90.00
_cell.angle_beta   90.00
_cell.angle_gamma   90.00
#
_symmetry.space_group_name_H-M   'P 1'
#
loop_
_entity.id
_entity.type
_entity.pdbx_description
1 polymer ?
#
loop_
_entity_poly.entity_id
_entity_poly.type
_entity_poly.pdbx_seq_one_letter_code
_entity_poly.pdbx_strand_id
1 'polypeptide(L)'
;TKIQELLEKLEENYINKDSIDVASICRETLLLLTSKRIGNWFKDEVRKLGGLDYLIDTIYEFSKCIQKNKEHSKSYHAKDRYLNFLEDIIIKTPNNQNYLVSYRNGILLESCIRSINTLSHQIDLANDFNVDMQNCLFSTLKIMTDLSHENASGCEIICKEDGSLNCVLRCALHIPQYLPEKSKFNFVAVSLGLLINLVEHSQQNVSFLNATFSPACCESQSSEDIDNFTAVEALMQLFLVRLEMCKEGDLMEELDKLEDENREREAALHYEDDEFALVCGDRFDDTVIENEEQVVIETEQQSDPQMQFKSDEKKPEKIVSRHGTLNASEKQDIQNTLNKAHKHMEDSHVAAYTAILIGLLLENNEANQKLVHGLLPDGDFKLMQGMLIKILSFMKFTNATNERGLKVIERIIELYDTCSKKFPRHESSL
;
A
#
# COMPACT_ATOMS: atom_id res chain seq x y z
N THR A 1 30.54 4.09 -21.93
CA THR A 1 30.10 4.57 -23.27
C THR A 1 29.69 6.04 -23.18
N LYS A 2 29.66 6.79 -24.29
CA LYS A 2 29.29 8.23 -24.30
C LYS A 2 27.95 8.56 -23.62
N ILE A 3 27.05 7.59 -23.53
CA ILE A 3 25.78 7.69 -22.79
C ILE A 3 26.03 7.75 -21.26
N GLN A 4 26.92 6.91 -20.71
CA GLN A 4 27.31 6.98 -19.28
C GLN A 4 27.91 8.34 -18.93
N GLU A 5 28.79 8.88 -19.78
CA GLU A 5 29.38 10.22 -19.58
C GLU A 5 28.33 11.36 -19.65
N LEU A 6 27.21 11.16 -20.35
CA LEU A 6 26.11 12.12 -20.40
C LEU A 6 25.19 11.98 -19.18
N LEU A 7 24.97 10.76 -18.70
CA LEU A 7 24.22 10.50 -17.47
C LEU A 7 24.98 10.99 -16.23
N GLU A 8 26.30 10.89 -16.18
CA GLU A 8 27.14 11.47 -15.11
C GLU A 8 27.12 13.00 -15.08
N LYS A 9 26.73 13.65 -16.18
CA LYS A 9 26.57 15.11 -16.27
C LYS A 9 25.18 15.59 -15.88
N LEU A 10 24.21 14.67 -15.74
CA LEU A 10 22.94 14.98 -15.12
C LEU A 10 23.18 14.92 -13.60
N GLU A 11 22.89 16.00 -12.89
CA GLU A 11 23.10 16.09 -11.42
C GLU A 11 22.23 15.09 -10.63
N GLU A 12 21.29 14.42 -11.28
CA GLU A 12 20.31 13.53 -10.67
C GLU A 12 20.54 12.06 -11.10
N ASN A 13 20.87 11.20 -10.13
CA ASN A 13 21.16 9.77 -10.34
C ASN A 13 19.88 8.92 -10.35
N TYR A 14 19.10 8.94 -11.44
CA TYR A 14 17.91 8.07 -11.53
C TYR A 14 18.13 6.74 -12.24
N ILE A 15 19.26 6.56 -12.93
CA ILE A 15 19.54 5.35 -13.72
C ILE A 15 20.58 4.48 -13.01
N ASN A 16 20.24 3.22 -12.76
CA ASN A 16 21.19 2.21 -12.31
C ASN A 16 22.30 2.06 -13.37
N LYS A 17 23.53 2.45 -12.98
CA LYS A 17 24.68 2.59 -13.89
C LYS A 17 25.27 1.25 -14.33
N ASP A 18 24.89 0.16 -13.66
CA ASP A 18 25.42 -1.18 -13.88
C ASP A 18 24.71 -1.95 -15.00
N SER A 19 23.51 -1.52 -15.42
CA SER A 19 22.76 -2.12 -16.54
C SER A 19 22.01 -1.08 -17.40
N ILE A 20 22.77 -0.33 -18.20
CA ILE A 20 22.19 0.63 -19.14
C ILE A 20 21.76 -0.08 -20.43
N ASP A 21 20.47 -0.36 -20.55
CA ASP A 21 19.84 -0.77 -21.80
C ASP A 21 18.84 0.29 -22.31
N VAL A 22 18.34 0.09 -23.55
CA VAL A 22 17.39 1.01 -24.18
C VAL A 22 16.07 1.07 -23.39
N ALA A 23 15.65 -0.05 -22.79
CA ALA A 23 14.40 -0.11 -22.05
C ALA A 23 14.47 0.69 -20.75
N SER A 24 15.58 0.59 -20.01
CA SER A 24 15.85 1.37 -18.79
C SER A 24 15.90 2.87 -19.08
N ILE A 25 16.54 3.30 -20.16
CA ILE A 25 16.56 4.72 -20.56
C ILE A 25 15.15 5.20 -20.95
N CYS A 26 14.40 4.42 -21.72
CA CYS A 26 13.03 4.77 -22.09
C CYS A 26 12.11 4.86 -20.87
N ARG A 27 12.21 3.92 -19.92
CA ARG A 27 11.47 3.95 -18.65
C ARG A 27 11.77 5.22 -17.88
N GLU A 28 13.05 5.55 -17.70
CA GLU A 28 13.45 6.75 -16.95
C GLU A 28 12.99 8.03 -17.64
N THR A 29 13.09 8.08 -18.97
CA THR A 29 12.59 9.21 -19.75
C THR A 29 11.09 9.39 -19.56
N LEU A 30 10.32 8.29 -19.54
CA LEU A 30 8.88 8.34 -19.30
C LEU A 30 8.57 8.80 -17.88
N LEU A 31 9.24 8.26 -16.86
CA LEU A 31 9.08 8.67 -15.46
C LEU A 31 9.34 10.16 -15.27
N LEU A 32 10.43 10.65 -15.87
CA LEU A 32 10.76 12.07 -15.90
C LEU A 32 9.63 12.88 -16.56
N LEU A 33 9.19 12.48 -17.77
CA LEU A 33 8.11 13.15 -18.50
C LEU A 33 6.75 13.12 -17.76
N THR A 34 6.50 12.11 -16.92
CA THR A 34 5.30 12.00 -16.10
C THR A 34 5.47 12.54 -14.67
N SER A 35 6.66 13.04 -14.32
CA SER A 35 6.98 13.53 -12.99
C SER A 35 6.26 14.85 -12.67
N LYS A 36 6.13 15.16 -11.37
CA LYS A 36 5.61 16.44 -10.88
C LYS A 36 6.38 17.64 -11.45
N ARG A 37 7.70 17.48 -11.65
CA ARG A 37 8.61 18.54 -12.10
C ARG A 37 8.29 19.07 -13.49
N ILE A 38 7.95 18.16 -14.41
CA ILE A 38 7.67 18.51 -15.80
C ILE A 38 6.21 18.96 -15.99
N GLY A 39 5.34 18.63 -15.03
CA GLY A 39 3.93 19.02 -15.03
C GLY A 39 3.08 18.15 -15.95
N ASN A 40 1.78 18.45 -16.02
CA ASN A 40 0.80 17.54 -16.62
C ASN A 40 0.73 17.58 -18.15
N TRP A 41 1.55 18.39 -18.84
CA TRP A 41 1.42 18.57 -20.29
C TRP A 41 1.61 17.26 -21.06
N PHE A 42 2.60 16.44 -20.68
CA PHE A 42 2.86 15.16 -21.35
C PHE A 42 1.73 14.18 -21.09
N LYS A 43 1.24 14.13 -19.84
CA LYS A 43 0.09 13.31 -19.46
C LYS A 43 -1.16 13.66 -20.28
N ASP A 44 -1.39 14.96 -20.49
CA ASP A 44 -2.50 15.44 -21.33
C ASP A 44 -2.27 15.13 -22.82
N GLU A 45 -1.04 15.24 -23.30
CA GLU A 45 -0.71 15.00 -24.70
C GLU A 45 -0.84 13.52 -25.07
N VAL A 46 -0.40 12.60 -24.19
CA VAL A 46 -0.60 11.14 -24.33
C VAL A 46 -2.09 10.82 -24.50
N ARG A 47 -2.97 11.50 -23.76
CA ARG A 47 -4.42 11.37 -23.93
C ARG A 47 -4.89 11.95 -25.26
N LYS A 48 -4.53 13.19 -25.60
CA LYS A 48 -5.01 13.89 -26.81
C LYS A 48 -4.60 13.20 -28.11
N LEU A 49 -3.44 12.56 -28.12
CA LEU A 49 -2.92 11.84 -29.29
C LEU A 49 -3.41 10.38 -29.38
N GLY A 50 -4.28 9.93 -28.46
CA GLY A 50 -4.81 8.56 -28.45
C GLY A 50 -3.83 7.50 -27.93
N GLY A 51 -2.79 7.90 -27.20
CA GLY A 51 -1.87 6.96 -26.55
C GLY A 51 -2.56 6.16 -25.45
N LEU A 52 -3.48 6.78 -24.70
CA LEU A 52 -4.30 6.08 -23.72
C LEU A 52 -5.22 5.03 -24.36
N ASP A 53 -5.83 5.34 -25.50
CA ASP A 53 -6.68 4.40 -26.25
C ASP A 53 -5.94 3.11 -26.58
N TYR A 54 -4.72 3.25 -27.11
CA TYR A 54 -3.87 2.10 -27.45
C TYR A 54 -3.54 1.25 -26.21
N LEU A 55 -3.24 1.87 -25.07
CA LEU A 55 -2.94 1.15 -23.83
C LEU A 55 -4.16 0.40 -23.30
N ILE A 56 -5.33 1.04 -23.31
CA ILE A 56 -6.59 0.43 -22.87
C ILE A 56 -6.94 -0.77 -23.76
N ASP A 57 -6.92 -0.60 -25.09
CA ASP A 57 -7.20 -1.67 -26.04
C ASP A 57 -6.21 -2.84 -25.89
N THR A 58 -4.95 -2.52 -25.61
CA THR A 58 -3.90 -3.51 -25.33
C THR A 58 -4.19 -4.29 -24.05
N ILE A 59 -4.58 -3.64 -22.94
CA ILE A 59 -4.96 -4.30 -21.69
C ILE A 59 -6.21 -5.15 -21.86
N TYR A 60 -7.20 -4.66 -22.62
CA TYR A 60 -8.42 -5.39 -22.95
C TYR A 60 -8.12 -6.71 -23.69
N GLU A 61 -7.32 -6.67 -24.76
CA GLU A 61 -6.95 -7.89 -25.49
C GLU A 61 -6.19 -8.90 -24.62
N PHE A 62 -5.38 -8.42 -23.67
CA PHE A 62 -4.72 -9.30 -22.72
C PHE A 62 -5.65 -9.98 -21.75
N SER A 63 -6.64 -9.26 -21.20
CA SER A 63 -7.64 -9.87 -20.32
C SER A 63 -8.34 -11.06 -21.02
N LYS A 64 -8.63 -10.95 -22.31
CA LYS A 64 -9.17 -12.06 -23.13
C LYS A 64 -8.19 -13.22 -23.31
N CYS A 65 -6.89 -12.94 -23.39
CA CYS A 65 -5.87 -13.96 -23.60
C CYS A 65 -5.60 -14.76 -22.32
N ILE A 66 -5.52 -14.11 -21.15
CA ILE A 66 -5.38 -14.81 -19.85
C ILE A 66 -6.57 -15.74 -19.63
N GLN A 67 -7.79 -15.27 -19.89
CA GLN A 67 -9.01 -16.09 -19.76
C GLN A 67 -9.00 -17.38 -20.60
N LYS A 68 -8.26 -17.39 -21.71
CA LYS A 68 -8.12 -18.55 -22.60
C LYS A 68 -6.95 -19.46 -22.21
N ASN A 69 -6.24 -19.17 -21.11
CA ASN A 69 -4.99 -19.82 -20.71
C ASN A 69 -3.95 -19.84 -21.86
N LYS A 70 -3.91 -18.78 -22.67
CA LYS A 70 -3.00 -18.67 -23.83
C LYS A 70 -1.74 -17.85 -23.55
N GLU A 71 -1.55 -17.40 -22.32
CA GLU A 71 -0.49 -16.47 -21.95
C GLU A 71 0.74 -17.14 -21.33
N HIS A 72 1.90 -16.48 -21.48
CA HIS A 72 3.19 -16.90 -20.96
C HIS A 72 3.80 -15.80 -20.06
N SER A 73 4.80 -16.13 -19.23
CA SER A 73 5.39 -15.20 -18.24
C SER A 73 5.79 -13.82 -18.82
N LYS A 74 6.37 -13.81 -20.03
CA LYS A 74 6.75 -12.56 -20.74
C LYS A 74 5.57 -11.60 -21.01
N SER A 75 4.35 -12.12 -21.10
CA SER A 75 3.15 -11.30 -21.32
C SER A 75 2.72 -10.58 -20.04
N TYR A 76 2.77 -11.26 -18.89
CA TYR A 76 2.52 -10.63 -17.58
C TYR A 76 3.47 -9.45 -17.34
N HIS A 77 4.77 -9.65 -17.60
CA HIS A 77 5.76 -8.58 -17.45
C HIS A 77 5.54 -7.40 -18.41
N ALA A 78 5.13 -7.65 -19.66
CA ALA A 78 4.80 -6.58 -20.59
C ALA A 78 3.58 -5.76 -20.11
N LYS A 79 2.61 -6.42 -19.48
CA LYS A 79 1.36 -5.79 -19.02
C LYS A 79 1.52 -5.02 -17.74
N ASP A 80 2.28 -5.57 -16.80
CA ASP A 80 2.74 -4.86 -15.61
C ASP A 80 3.31 -3.48 -15.99
N ARG A 81 4.22 -3.42 -16.96
CA ARG A 81 4.77 -2.13 -17.45
C ARG A 81 3.72 -1.17 -18.01
N TYR A 82 2.69 -1.66 -18.71
CA TYR A 82 1.62 -0.80 -19.21
C TYR A 82 0.71 -0.28 -18.09
N LEU A 83 0.43 -1.12 -17.09
CA LEU A 83 -0.37 -0.75 -15.91
C LEU A 83 0.36 0.31 -15.09
N ASN A 84 1.65 0.11 -14.81
CA ASN A 84 2.48 1.07 -14.08
C ASN A 84 2.57 2.42 -14.83
N PHE A 85 2.70 2.38 -16.16
CA PHE A 85 2.67 3.62 -16.96
C PHE A 85 1.30 4.32 -16.90
N LEU A 86 0.18 3.59 -16.93
CA LEU A 86 -1.15 4.20 -16.76
C LEU A 86 -1.29 4.83 -15.38
N GLU A 87 -0.80 4.16 -14.34
CA GLU A 87 -0.73 4.67 -12.98
C GLU A 87 -0.06 6.06 -13.04
N ASP A 88 1.10 6.18 -13.68
CA ASP A 88 1.91 7.41 -13.69
C ASP A 88 1.18 8.57 -14.42
N ILE A 89 0.41 8.23 -15.44
CA ILE A 89 -0.40 9.16 -16.21
C ILE A 89 -1.63 9.65 -15.44
N ILE A 90 -2.15 8.87 -14.48
CA ILE A 90 -3.29 9.26 -13.63
C ILE A 90 -2.89 10.19 -12.51
N ILE A 91 -1.68 10.04 -11.94
CA ILE A 91 -1.23 10.83 -10.78
C ILE A 91 -1.55 12.31 -10.99
N LYS A 92 -2.34 12.87 -10.06
CA LYS A 92 -2.75 14.28 -10.00
C LYS A 92 -3.34 14.81 -11.32
N THR A 93 -4.00 13.93 -12.08
CA THR A 93 -4.60 14.28 -13.38
C THR A 93 -6.04 13.73 -13.45
N PRO A 94 -7.02 14.38 -12.79
CA PRO A 94 -8.42 13.92 -12.76
C PRO A 94 -9.05 13.77 -14.16
N ASN A 95 -8.58 14.61 -15.09
CA ASN A 95 -8.93 14.56 -16.50
C ASN A 95 -8.57 13.23 -17.19
N ASN A 96 -7.42 12.64 -16.83
CA ASN A 96 -7.00 11.34 -17.34
C ASN A 96 -7.69 10.21 -16.60
N GLN A 97 -7.88 10.31 -15.27
CA GLN A 97 -8.67 9.37 -14.49
C GLN A 97 -10.08 9.21 -15.09
N ASN A 98 -10.79 10.32 -15.29
CA ASN A 98 -12.13 10.32 -15.87
C ASN A 98 -12.16 9.80 -17.31
N TYR A 99 -11.12 10.09 -18.11
CA TYR A 99 -11.00 9.54 -19.46
C TYR A 99 -10.91 8.01 -19.43
N LEU A 100 -10.05 7.45 -18.57
CA LEU A 100 -9.83 6.01 -18.44
C LEU A 100 -11.07 5.28 -17.91
N VAL A 101 -11.80 5.89 -16.97
CA VAL A 101 -13.07 5.37 -16.44
C VAL A 101 -14.17 5.35 -17.51
N SER A 102 -14.27 6.37 -18.35
CA SER A 102 -15.37 6.52 -19.31
C SER A 102 -15.09 5.92 -20.69
N TYR A 103 -13.82 5.66 -21.04
CA TYR A 103 -13.43 5.17 -22.35
C TYR A 103 -14.18 3.89 -22.71
N ARG A 104 -14.89 3.91 -23.85
CA ARG A 104 -15.74 2.81 -24.35
C ARG A 104 -16.61 2.18 -23.25
N ASN A 105 -17.29 3.01 -22.47
CA ASN A 105 -18.17 2.60 -21.37
C ASN A 105 -17.45 1.84 -20.23
N GLY A 106 -16.18 2.13 -20.00
CA GLY A 106 -15.41 1.55 -18.88
C GLY A 106 -14.75 0.21 -19.20
N ILE A 107 -14.40 -0.02 -20.48
CA ILE A 107 -13.77 -1.26 -20.93
C ILE A 107 -12.48 -1.57 -20.15
N LEU A 108 -11.72 -0.56 -19.72
CA LEU A 108 -10.52 -0.76 -18.89
C LEU A 108 -10.87 -1.40 -17.55
N LEU A 109 -11.83 -0.82 -16.82
CA LEU A 109 -12.25 -1.31 -15.50
C LEU A 109 -12.80 -2.74 -15.59
N GLU A 110 -13.63 -3.01 -16.59
CA GLU A 110 -14.13 -4.36 -16.85
C GLU A 110 -13.00 -5.35 -17.17
N SER A 111 -11.99 -4.92 -17.94
CA SER A 111 -10.83 -5.76 -18.27
C SER A 111 -9.99 -6.06 -17.03
N CYS A 112 -9.76 -5.05 -16.19
CA CYS A 112 -8.96 -5.16 -14.98
C CYS A 112 -9.64 -6.05 -13.94
N ILE A 113 -10.94 -5.91 -13.68
CA ILE A 113 -11.64 -6.78 -12.72
C ILE A 113 -11.68 -8.25 -13.19
N ARG A 114 -11.87 -8.49 -14.49
CA ARG A 114 -11.76 -9.83 -15.09
C ARG A 114 -10.36 -10.41 -14.95
N SER A 115 -9.34 -9.57 -15.09
CA SER A 115 -7.94 -9.96 -14.91
C SER A 115 -7.64 -10.29 -13.46
N ILE A 116 -8.12 -9.48 -12.49
CA ILE A 116 -8.01 -9.77 -11.05
C ILE A 116 -8.62 -11.13 -10.71
N ASN A 117 -9.85 -11.40 -11.17
CA ASN A 117 -10.52 -12.67 -10.94
C ASN A 117 -9.72 -13.85 -11.54
N THR A 118 -9.31 -13.73 -12.80
CA THR A 118 -8.60 -14.81 -13.50
C THR A 118 -7.20 -15.08 -12.90
N LEU A 119 -6.42 -14.01 -12.67
CA LEU A 119 -5.07 -14.10 -12.11
C LEU A 119 -5.09 -14.64 -10.68
N SER A 120 -5.98 -14.13 -9.83
CA SER A 120 -6.09 -14.63 -8.46
C SER A 120 -6.43 -16.12 -8.45
N HIS A 121 -7.36 -16.59 -9.30
CA HIS A 121 -7.71 -18.01 -9.45
C HIS A 121 -6.54 -18.85 -9.96
N GLN A 122 -5.76 -18.34 -10.91
CA GLN A 122 -4.59 -19.06 -11.42
C GLN A 122 -3.48 -19.21 -10.38
N ILE A 123 -3.20 -18.16 -9.60
CA ILE A 123 -2.19 -18.19 -8.52
C ILE A 123 -2.55 -19.27 -7.50
N ASP A 124 -3.80 -19.28 -7.06
CA ASP A 124 -4.34 -20.22 -6.07
C ASP A 124 -4.33 -21.67 -6.58
N LEU A 125 -4.75 -21.92 -7.82
CA LEU A 125 -4.68 -23.26 -8.42
C LEU A 125 -3.26 -23.77 -8.66
N ALA A 126 -2.36 -22.88 -9.10
CA ALA A 126 -0.99 -23.26 -9.40
C ALA A 126 -0.23 -23.65 -8.14
N ASN A 127 -0.62 -23.07 -6.99
CA ASN A 127 0.09 -23.21 -5.71
C ASN A 127 1.61 -22.92 -5.90
N ASP A 128 1.94 -21.96 -6.76
CA ASP A 128 3.30 -21.66 -7.23
C ASP A 128 3.58 -20.16 -7.20
N PHE A 129 4.83 -19.81 -6.95
CA PHE A 129 5.33 -18.43 -6.80
C PHE A 129 5.69 -17.84 -8.18
N ASN A 130 4.68 -17.64 -9.03
CA ASN A 130 4.89 -16.94 -10.29
C ASN A 130 4.92 -15.41 -10.05
N VAL A 131 6.11 -14.88 -9.78
CA VAL A 131 6.35 -13.47 -9.47
C VAL A 131 5.81 -12.53 -10.56
N ASP A 132 5.94 -12.88 -11.84
CA ASP A 132 5.42 -12.05 -12.93
C ASP A 132 3.89 -11.93 -12.87
N MET A 133 3.22 -13.05 -12.57
CA MET A 133 1.76 -13.10 -12.42
C MET A 133 1.29 -12.30 -11.19
N GLN A 134 2.03 -12.41 -10.09
CA GLN A 134 1.76 -11.70 -8.83
C GLN A 134 1.93 -10.19 -9.01
N ASN A 135 3.02 -9.74 -9.64
CA ASN A 135 3.26 -8.34 -9.95
C ASN A 135 2.16 -7.79 -10.88
N CYS A 136 1.78 -8.55 -11.92
CA CYS A 136 0.71 -8.14 -12.81
C CYS A 136 -0.64 -8.00 -12.08
N LEU A 137 -0.98 -8.93 -11.18
CA LEU A 137 -2.17 -8.82 -10.32
C LEU A 137 -2.09 -7.58 -9.43
N PHE A 138 -0.94 -7.35 -8.80
CA PHE A 138 -0.72 -6.23 -7.90
C PHE A 138 -0.87 -4.88 -8.62
N SER A 139 -0.21 -4.68 -9.77
CA SER A 139 -0.39 -3.46 -10.56
C SER A 139 -1.80 -3.29 -11.11
N THR A 140 -2.52 -4.39 -11.34
CA THR A 140 -3.95 -4.33 -11.70
C THR A 140 -4.80 -3.86 -10.51
N LEU A 141 -4.48 -4.25 -9.28
CA LEU A 141 -5.15 -3.73 -8.09
C LEU A 141 -4.84 -2.24 -7.87
N LYS A 142 -3.57 -1.83 -8.01
CA LYS A 142 -3.16 -0.42 -7.87
C LYS A 142 -3.93 0.50 -8.81
N ILE A 143 -3.97 0.18 -10.10
CA ILE A 143 -4.70 1.01 -11.08
C ILE A 143 -6.21 1.06 -10.77
N MET A 144 -6.78 -0.03 -10.24
CA MET A 144 -8.20 -0.07 -9.87
C MET A 144 -8.49 0.78 -8.63
N THR A 145 -7.57 0.80 -7.66
CA THR A 145 -7.64 1.71 -6.51
C THR A 145 -7.58 3.17 -6.96
N ASP A 146 -6.64 3.51 -7.84
CA ASP A 146 -6.50 4.88 -8.38
C ASP A 146 -7.72 5.32 -9.19
N LEU A 147 -8.30 4.43 -10.00
CA LEU A 147 -9.47 4.75 -10.83
C LEU A 147 -10.80 4.77 -10.05
N SER A 148 -10.85 4.14 -8.88
CA SER A 148 -12.01 4.17 -7.97
C SER A 148 -11.94 5.31 -6.95
N HIS A 149 -10.76 5.87 -6.70
CA HIS A 149 -10.59 6.96 -5.75
C HIS A 149 -11.39 8.20 -6.16
N GLU A 150 -12.29 8.61 -5.27
CA GLU A 150 -13.22 9.73 -5.47
C GLU A 150 -14.05 9.66 -6.76
N ASN A 151 -14.19 8.47 -7.35
CA ASN A 151 -14.82 8.28 -8.65
C ASN A 151 -16.00 7.29 -8.55
N ALA A 152 -17.17 7.81 -8.18
CA ALA A 152 -18.38 7.00 -8.00
C ALA A 152 -18.75 6.21 -9.28
N SER A 153 -18.60 6.82 -10.46
CA SER A 153 -18.84 6.13 -11.74
C SER A 153 -17.85 4.98 -11.94
N GLY A 154 -16.59 5.13 -11.52
CA GLY A 154 -15.60 4.07 -11.53
C GLY A 154 -16.03 2.91 -10.63
N CYS A 155 -16.39 3.21 -9.38
CA CYS A 155 -16.87 2.19 -8.43
C CYS A 155 -18.10 1.43 -8.94
N GLU A 156 -19.07 2.12 -9.55
CA GLU A 156 -20.25 1.50 -10.16
C GLU A 156 -19.87 0.56 -11.29
N ILE A 157 -18.95 0.96 -12.19
CA ILE A 157 -18.52 0.12 -13.31
C ILE A 157 -17.79 -1.13 -12.80
N ILE A 158 -16.88 -0.98 -11.83
CA ILE A 158 -16.14 -2.11 -11.26
C ILE A 158 -17.10 -3.14 -10.66
N CYS A 159 -18.14 -2.69 -9.97
CA CYS A 159 -19.10 -3.56 -9.28
C CYS A 159 -20.24 -4.09 -10.18
N LYS A 160 -20.26 -3.77 -11.48
CA LYS A 160 -21.24 -4.35 -12.43
C LYS A 160 -20.98 -5.84 -12.71
N GLU A 161 -19.72 -6.27 -12.67
CA GLU A 161 -19.37 -7.67 -12.89
C GLU A 161 -19.70 -8.47 -11.63
N ASP A 162 -20.46 -9.57 -11.79
CA ASP A 162 -20.80 -10.46 -10.69
C ASP A 162 -19.52 -11.05 -10.06
N GLY A 163 -19.44 -11.03 -8.73
CA GLY A 163 -18.28 -11.54 -7.99
C GLY A 163 -17.09 -10.58 -7.94
N SER A 164 -17.19 -9.36 -8.47
CA SER A 164 -16.16 -8.32 -8.38
C SER A 164 -15.68 -8.06 -6.94
N LEU A 165 -16.59 -7.85 -6.00
CA LEU A 165 -16.24 -7.66 -4.58
C LEU A 165 -15.61 -8.91 -3.96
N ASN A 166 -16.08 -10.11 -4.36
CA ASN A 166 -15.53 -11.38 -3.89
C ASN A 166 -14.07 -11.57 -4.36
N CYS A 167 -13.75 -11.26 -5.61
CA CYS A 167 -12.38 -11.42 -6.10
C CYS A 167 -11.41 -10.44 -5.43
N VAL A 168 -11.82 -9.20 -5.14
CA VAL A 168 -10.97 -8.24 -4.40
C VAL A 168 -10.83 -8.65 -2.92
N LEU A 169 -11.90 -9.14 -2.29
CA LEU A 169 -11.85 -9.66 -0.91
C LEU A 169 -10.89 -10.84 -0.80
N ARG A 170 -10.95 -11.78 -1.76
CA ARG A 170 -10.02 -12.91 -1.88
C ARG A 170 -8.57 -12.45 -2.06
N CYS A 171 -8.32 -11.37 -2.80
CA CYS A 171 -6.99 -10.75 -2.87
C CYS A 171 -6.52 -10.27 -1.48
N ALA A 172 -7.37 -9.62 -0.69
CA ALA A 172 -6.99 -9.17 0.64
C ALA A 172 -6.74 -10.33 1.63
N LEU A 173 -7.50 -11.43 1.54
CA LEU A 173 -7.57 -12.45 2.59
C LEU A 173 -6.86 -13.77 2.31
N HIS A 174 -6.73 -14.16 1.03
CA HIS A 174 -6.28 -15.51 0.67
C HIS A 174 -5.01 -15.50 -0.18
N ILE A 175 -4.94 -14.62 -1.18
CA ILE A 175 -3.76 -14.51 -2.07
C ILE A 175 -2.44 -14.21 -1.36
N PRO A 176 -2.38 -13.47 -0.22
CA PRO A 176 -1.11 -13.15 0.43
C PRO A 176 -0.25 -14.35 0.82
N GLN A 177 -0.83 -15.53 1.04
CA GLN A 177 -0.06 -16.76 1.34
C GLN A 177 0.87 -17.20 0.20
N TYR A 178 0.58 -16.77 -1.03
CA TYR A 178 1.36 -17.07 -2.22
C TYR A 178 2.36 -15.95 -2.55
N LEU A 179 2.47 -14.91 -1.72
CA LEU A 179 3.35 -13.76 -1.96
C LEU A 179 4.60 -13.81 -1.08
N PRO A 180 5.75 -13.30 -1.56
CA PRO A 180 6.91 -13.04 -0.72
C PRO A 180 6.56 -12.11 0.45
N GLU A 181 7.12 -12.38 1.65
CA GLU A 181 6.81 -11.63 2.88
C GLU A 181 6.91 -10.11 2.71
N LYS A 182 7.97 -9.64 2.04
CA LYS A 182 8.21 -8.21 1.75
C LYS A 182 7.14 -7.51 0.92
N SER A 183 6.28 -8.27 0.23
CA SER A 183 5.25 -7.73 -0.67
C SER A 183 3.83 -7.86 -0.11
N LYS A 184 3.65 -8.65 0.96
CA LYS A 184 2.32 -8.93 1.52
C LYS A 184 1.65 -7.66 2.02
N PHE A 185 2.39 -6.80 2.72
CA PHE A 185 1.86 -5.56 3.28
C PHE A 185 1.20 -4.68 2.19
N ASN A 186 1.98 -4.29 1.18
CA ASN A 186 1.50 -3.42 0.11
C ASN A 186 0.33 -4.06 -0.66
N PHE A 187 0.41 -5.36 -0.92
CA PHE A 187 -0.66 -6.09 -1.61
C PHE A 187 -1.98 -6.08 -0.83
N VAL A 188 -1.94 -6.35 0.48
CA VAL A 188 -3.12 -6.35 1.34
C VAL A 188 -3.66 -4.92 1.50
N ALA A 189 -2.79 -3.93 1.73
CA ALA A 189 -3.18 -2.53 1.89
C ALA A 189 -3.89 -1.99 0.64
N VAL A 190 -3.37 -2.27 -0.56
CA VAL A 190 -4.00 -1.87 -1.83
C VAL A 190 -5.33 -2.59 -2.04
N SER A 191 -5.42 -3.88 -1.71
CA SER A 191 -6.66 -4.66 -1.83
C SER A 191 -7.76 -4.15 -0.90
N LEU A 192 -7.42 -3.87 0.37
CA LEU A 192 -8.33 -3.26 1.34
C LEU A 192 -8.73 -1.85 0.91
N GLY A 193 -7.79 -1.06 0.41
CA GLY A 193 -8.05 0.29 -0.09
C GLY A 193 -9.05 0.31 -1.25
N LEU A 194 -8.93 -0.63 -2.19
CA LEU A 194 -9.93 -0.82 -3.25
C LEU A 194 -11.30 -1.16 -2.68
N LEU A 195 -11.39 -2.11 -1.73
CA LEU A 195 -12.66 -2.47 -1.10
C LEU A 195 -13.31 -1.27 -0.41
N ILE A 196 -12.53 -0.47 0.33
CA ILE A 196 -12.99 0.75 0.98
C ILE A 196 -13.58 1.70 -0.07
N ASN A 197 -12.84 2.01 -1.15
CA ASN A 197 -13.31 2.88 -2.24
C ASN A 197 -14.64 2.39 -2.84
N LEU A 198 -14.79 1.08 -3.02
CA LEU A 198 -15.97 0.48 -3.63
C LEU A 198 -17.20 0.55 -2.72
N VAL A 199 -17.04 0.51 -1.38
CA VAL A 199 -18.18 0.47 -0.46
C VAL A 199 -18.49 1.79 0.25
N GLU A 200 -17.52 2.70 0.38
CA GLU A 200 -17.62 3.93 1.20
C GLU A 200 -18.87 4.77 0.91
N HIS A 201 -19.29 4.84 -0.36
CA HIS A 201 -20.42 5.65 -0.83
C HIS A 201 -21.54 4.84 -1.51
N SER A 202 -21.51 3.51 -1.41
CA SER A 202 -22.47 2.64 -2.12
C SER A 202 -23.10 1.60 -1.20
N GLN A 203 -24.34 1.88 -0.77
CA GLN A 203 -25.10 0.94 0.05
C GLN A 203 -25.41 -0.38 -0.68
N GLN A 204 -25.50 -0.32 -2.00
CA GLN A 204 -25.64 -1.52 -2.84
C GLN A 204 -24.37 -2.38 -2.76
N ASN A 205 -23.19 -1.78 -2.86
CA ASN A 205 -21.92 -2.51 -2.75
C ASN A 205 -21.69 -3.03 -1.32
N VAL A 206 -22.06 -2.26 -0.29
CA VAL A 206 -22.10 -2.75 1.11
C VAL A 206 -22.98 -3.99 1.24
N SER A 207 -24.16 -3.98 0.63
CA SER A 207 -25.11 -5.12 0.68
C SER A 207 -24.55 -6.35 -0.04
N PHE A 208 -23.90 -6.16 -1.19
CA PHE A 208 -23.25 -7.24 -1.92
C PHE A 208 -22.04 -7.82 -1.17
N LEU A 209 -21.21 -6.98 -0.56
CA LEU A 209 -20.07 -7.45 0.24
C LEU A 209 -20.55 -8.22 1.48
N ASN A 210 -21.61 -7.74 2.15
CA ASN A 210 -22.23 -8.47 3.28
C ASN A 210 -22.81 -9.83 2.89
N ALA A 211 -23.27 -9.99 1.64
CA ALA A 211 -23.76 -11.26 1.11
C ALA A 211 -22.65 -12.17 0.56
N THR A 212 -21.39 -11.72 0.60
CA THR A 212 -20.24 -12.45 0.07
C THR A 212 -19.69 -13.41 1.12
N PHE A 213 -19.38 -14.63 0.67
CA PHE A 213 -18.63 -15.61 1.45
C PHE A 213 -17.16 -15.64 1.01
N SER A 214 -16.26 -15.89 1.95
CA SER A 214 -14.83 -16.01 1.73
C SER A 214 -14.29 -17.25 2.44
N PRO A 215 -13.22 -17.87 1.93
CA PRO A 215 -12.34 -18.70 2.75
C PRO A 215 -11.85 -17.94 3.98
N ALA A 216 -11.38 -18.68 4.98
CA ALA A 216 -10.69 -18.11 6.13
C ALA A 216 -9.55 -17.19 5.69
N CYS A 217 -9.25 -16.18 6.51
CA CYS A 217 -8.02 -15.41 6.35
C CYS A 217 -6.83 -16.37 6.41
N CYS A 218 -5.95 -16.33 5.40
CA CYS A 218 -4.85 -17.28 5.28
C CYS A 218 -3.84 -17.21 6.43
N GLU A 219 -3.85 -16.13 7.20
CA GLU A 219 -3.00 -15.91 8.36
C GLU A 219 -3.65 -16.35 9.68
N SER A 220 -4.93 -16.72 9.65
CA SER A 220 -5.64 -17.17 10.84
C SER A 220 -5.29 -18.62 11.17
N GLN A 221 -5.11 -18.92 12.46
CA GLN A 221 -4.85 -20.28 12.94
C GLN A 221 -6.13 -21.12 13.10
N SER A 222 -7.23 -20.79 12.40
CA SER A 222 -8.48 -21.54 12.53
C SER A 222 -8.28 -22.98 12.04
N SER A 223 -8.31 -23.93 12.96
CA SER A 223 -8.09 -25.37 12.75
C SER A 223 -9.33 -26.11 12.26
N GLU A 224 -10.45 -25.40 12.04
CA GLU A 224 -11.70 -25.98 11.59
C GLU A 224 -11.86 -25.78 10.09
N ASP A 225 -12.09 -26.87 9.35
CA ASP A 225 -12.44 -26.94 7.93
C ASP A 225 -13.80 -26.27 7.61
N ILE A 226 -14.02 -25.04 8.11
CA ILE A 226 -15.19 -24.23 7.81
C ILE A 226 -14.87 -23.44 6.55
N ASP A 227 -15.15 -24.06 5.41
CA ASP A 227 -15.23 -23.36 4.15
C ASP A 227 -16.51 -22.50 4.17
N ASN A 228 -16.36 -21.18 4.03
CA ASN A 228 -17.39 -20.12 3.89
C ASN A 228 -17.70 -19.29 5.15
N PHE A 229 -16.73 -18.48 5.58
CA PHE A 229 -16.99 -17.34 6.45
C PHE A 229 -17.73 -16.24 5.68
N THR A 230 -18.58 -15.48 6.36
CA THR A 230 -19.07 -14.21 5.82
C THR A 230 -17.89 -13.23 5.64
N ALA A 231 -18.03 -12.25 4.75
CA ALA A 231 -17.00 -11.23 4.57
C ALA A 231 -16.60 -10.53 5.89
N VAL A 232 -17.57 -10.27 6.78
CA VAL A 232 -17.32 -9.65 8.08
C VAL A 232 -16.50 -10.57 8.99
N GLU A 233 -16.83 -11.86 9.09
CA GLU A 233 -16.06 -12.82 9.89
C GLU A 233 -14.63 -12.97 9.39
N ALA A 234 -14.44 -13.06 8.07
CA ALA A 234 -13.11 -13.22 7.48
C ALA A 234 -12.25 -11.94 7.64
N LEU A 235 -12.87 -10.76 7.54
CA LEU A 235 -12.20 -9.49 7.87
C LEU A 235 -11.88 -9.37 9.38
N MET A 236 -12.75 -9.87 10.25
CA MET A 236 -12.48 -9.93 11.69
C MET A 236 -11.28 -10.82 12.00
N GLN A 237 -11.13 -11.96 11.31
CA GLN A 237 -9.93 -12.79 11.44
C GLN A 237 -8.66 -11.99 11.08
N LEU A 238 -8.66 -11.30 9.93
CA LEU A 238 -7.52 -10.46 9.53
C LEU A 238 -7.22 -9.36 10.58
N PHE A 239 -8.27 -8.67 11.06
CA PHE A 239 -8.11 -7.64 12.08
C PHE A 239 -7.49 -8.19 13.36
N LEU A 240 -7.98 -9.33 13.86
CA LEU A 240 -7.49 -9.92 15.11
C LEU A 240 -6.07 -10.45 14.99
N VAL A 241 -5.72 -11.08 13.86
CA VAL A 241 -4.34 -11.49 13.58
C VAL A 241 -3.42 -10.27 13.64
N ARG A 242 -3.73 -9.20 12.89
CA ARG A 242 -2.88 -8.00 12.86
C ARG A 242 -2.84 -7.27 14.20
N LEU A 243 -3.95 -7.25 14.95
CA LEU A 243 -3.99 -6.69 16.30
C LEU A 243 -3.05 -7.44 17.24
N GLU A 244 -2.97 -8.77 17.14
CA GLU A 244 -2.04 -9.56 17.95
C GLU A 244 -0.58 -9.34 17.53
N MET A 245 -0.31 -9.24 16.22
CA MET A 245 1.03 -8.91 15.72
C MET A 245 1.51 -7.52 16.21
N CYS A 246 0.61 -6.54 16.32
CA CYS A 246 0.93 -5.27 16.96
C CYS A 246 1.36 -5.47 18.41
N LYS A 247 0.59 -6.23 19.21
CA LYS A 247 0.90 -6.53 20.63
C LYS A 247 2.15 -7.39 20.85
N GLU A 248 2.53 -8.22 19.89
CA GLU A 248 3.77 -9.00 19.96
C GLU A 248 4.99 -8.16 19.54
N GLY A 249 4.80 -7.21 18.60
CA GLY A 249 5.79 -6.18 18.27
C GLY A 249 6.03 -5.17 19.39
N ASP A 250 5.11 -5.15 20.33
CA ASP A 250 5.06 -4.26 21.47
C ASP A 250 5.97 -4.70 22.62
N LEU A 251 7.19 -4.17 22.59
CA LEU A 251 7.79 -3.54 23.79
C LEU A 251 6.96 -2.30 24.26
N MET A 252 5.63 -2.29 24.13
CA MET A 252 4.73 -1.12 24.32
C MET A 252 4.60 -0.65 25.77
N GLU A 253 5.25 -1.31 26.73
CA GLU A 253 5.54 -0.70 28.04
C GLU A 253 6.39 0.58 27.92
N GLU A 254 7.09 0.80 26.80
CA GLU A 254 7.83 2.04 26.50
C GLU A 254 6.98 3.10 25.77
N LEU A 255 5.91 2.70 25.07
CA LEU A 255 5.02 3.60 24.31
C LEU A 255 3.79 4.06 25.09
N ASP A 256 3.26 3.25 26.01
CA ASP A 256 2.26 3.71 26.99
C ASP A 256 2.85 4.80 27.91
N LYS A 257 4.18 4.79 28.13
CA LYS A 257 4.90 5.90 28.77
C LYS A 257 4.99 7.15 27.89
N LEU A 258 4.93 6.99 26.57
CA LEU A 258 4.95 8.10 25.61
C LEU A 258 3.56 8.68 25.33
N GLU A 259 2.46 7.96 25.59
CA GLU A 259 1.10 8.55 25.57
C GLU A 259 0.92 9.64 26.64
N ASP A 260 1.62 9.54 27.77
CA ASP A 260 1.65 10.61 28.80
C ASP A 260 2.63 11.74 28.47
N GLU A 261 3.71 11.48 27.71
CA GLU A 261 4.73 12.49 27.34
C GLU A 261 4.44 13.23 26.01
N ASN A 262 3.52 12.72 25.18
CA ASN A 262 3.23 13.27 23.86
C ASN A 262 2.44 14.58 23.86
N ARG A 263 1.98 15.08 25.02
CA ARG A 263 1.32 16.40 25.08
C ARG A 263 2.28 17.59 24.94
N GLU A 264 3.60 17.38 25.03
CA GLU A 264 4.58 18.48 24.99
C GLU A 264 5.54 18.46 23.78
N ARG A 265 5.61 17.37 22.99
CA ARG A 265 6.49 17.28 21.80
C ARG A 265 5.84 17.64 20.46
N GLU A 266 4.51 17.78 20.41
CA GLU A 266 3.73 18.11 19.20
C GLU A 266 4.07 19.47 18.55
N ALA A 267 4.89 20.32 19.18
CA ALA A 267 5.15 21.68 18.71
C ALA A 267 6.49 21.88 17.94
N ALA A 268 7.31 20.85 17.70
CA ALA A 268 8.71 21.09 17.30
C ALA A 268 9.27 20.29 16.10
N LEU A 269 8.48 19.52 15.35
CA LEU A 269 9.00 18.76 14.21
C LEU A 269 8.24 19.08 12.93
N HIS A 270 8.77 20.05 12.17
CA HIS A 270 8.52 20.15 10.74
C HIS A 270 9.40 19.10 10.05
N TYR A 271 8.78 18.02 9.57
CA TYR A 271 9.37 17.20 8.51
C TYR A 271 9.02 17.88 7.18
N GLU A 272 10.05 18.17 6.38
CA GLU A 272 9.86 18.61 5.00
C GLU A 272 9.35 17.42 4.16
N ASP A 273 8.44 17.76 3.26
CA ASP A 273 7.84 16.90 2.23
C ASP A 273 8.87 15.96 1.60
N ASP A 274 8.71 14.65 1.80
CA ASP A 274 8.68 13.69 0.71
C ASP A 274 8.17 12.32 1.22
N GLU A 275 7.35 11.69 0.38
CA GLU A 275 7.23 10.22 0.29
C GLU A 275 6.40 9.42 1.33
N PHE A 276 5.28 9.94 1.84
CA PHE A 276 4.23 9.05 2.37
C PHE A 276 2.86 9.70 2.14
N ALA A 277 2.26 9.42 0.98
CA ALA A 277 0.85 9.68 0.81
C ALA A 277 0.08 8.39 1.08
N LEU A 278 -0.86 8.48 2.00
CA LEU A 278 -1.49 7.38 2.70
C LEU A 278 -2.99 7.67 2.79
N VAL A 279 -3.69 7.53 1.66
CA VAL A 279 -5.09 7.09 1.49
C VAL A 279 -5.26 6.76 0.00
N CYS A 280 -6.05 5.71 -0.27
CA CYS A 280 -6.34 5.10 -1.57
C CYS A 280 -6.17 6.01 -2.79
N GLY A 281 -4.98 6.07 -3.41
CA GLY A 281 -4.76 6.81 -4.66
C GLY A 281 -3.76 7.95 -4.59
N ASP A 282 -3.33 8.37 -3.40
CA ASP A 282 -2.07 9.09 -3.24
C ASP A 282 -1.01 8.08 -2.76
N ARG A 283 0.08 7.92 -3.53
CA ARG A 283 0.83 6.66 -3.64
C ARG A 283 1.78 6.30 -2.50
N PHE A 284 1.89 4.96 -2.33
CA PHE A 284 3.07 4.20 -1.93
C PHE A 284 4.01 4.02 -3.13
N ASP A 285 5.30 4.34 -2.95
CA ASP A 285 6.34 4.05 -3.94
C ASP A 285 6.95 2.67 -3.67
N ASP A 286 6.81 1.74 -4.62
CA ASP A 286 7.47 0.43 -4.60
C ASP A 286 8.84 0.46 -5.29
N THR A 287 9.33 1.62 -5.73
CA THR A 287 10.71 1.77 -6.21
C THR A 287 11.71 1.82 -5.06
N VAL A 288 11.62 0.85 -4.15
CA VAL A 288 12.83 0.37 -3.47
C VAL A 288 13.68 -0.25 -4.57
N ILE A 289 14.59 0.58 -5.09
CA ILE A 289 15.77 0.12 -5.80
C ILE A 289 16.31 -1.05 -4.98
N GLU A 290 16.48 -2.21 -5.61
CA GLU A 290 17.30 -3.30 -5.10
C GLU A 290 18.75 -2.81 -4.98
N ASN A 291 19.00 -1.98 -3.98
CA ASN A 291 20.30 -1.72 -3.41
C ASN A 291 20.09 -2.01 -1.95
N GLU A 292 20.56 -3.17 -1.49
CA GLU A 292 21.10 -3.22 -0.15
C GLU A 292 21.97 -1.97 -0.02
N GLU A 293 21.61 -1.03 0.86
CA GLU A 293 22.58 -0.06 1.36
C GLU A 293 23.63 -0.88 2.13
N GLN A 294 24.53 -1.54 1.40
CA GLN A 294 25.88 -1.72 1.87
C GLN A 294 26.41 -0.31 2.00
N VAL A 295 26.31 0.21 3.21
CA VAL A 295 27.06 1.37 3.66
C VAL A 295 28.54 1.04 3.46
N VAL A 296 29.07 1.33 2.27
CA VAL A 296 30.49 1.26 1.95
C VAL A 296 31.14 2.43 2.67
N ILE A 297 31.58 2.20 3.90
CA ILE A 297 32.47 3.12 4.60
C ILE A 297 33.88 2.77 4.16
N GLU A 298 34.48 3.67 3.38
CA GLU A 298 35.88 3.61 2.97
C GLU A 298 36.78 3.38 4.19
N THR A 299 37.49 2.25 4.20
CA THR A 299 38.59 2.02 5.14
C THR A 299 39.83 2.72 4.60
N GLU A 300 40.20 3.86 5.20
CA GLU A 300 41.51 4.47 4.98
C GLU A 300 42.63 3.49 5.39
N GLN A 301 43.37 2.96 4.41
CA GLN A 301 44.65 2.30 4.66
C GLN A 301 45.79 3.31 4.54
N GLN A 302 46.57 3.43 5.61
CA GLN A 302 47.76 4.26 5.72
C GLN A 302 48.88 3.80 4.76
N SER A 303 49.43 4.74 4.00
CA SER A 303 50.83 4.71 3.56
C SER A 303 51.34 6.12 3.25
N ASP A 304 52.36 6.54 4.00
CA ASP A 304 53.11 7.82 3.95
C ASP A 304 54.36 7.68 3.03
N PRO A 305 55.19 8.71 2.67
CA PRO A 305 54.98 10.16 2.48
C PRO A 305 55.46 10.66 1.07
N GLN A 306 55.08 11.88 0.64
CA GLN A 306 56.00 12.99 0.22
C GLN A 306 55.39 14.16 -0.58
N MET A 307 55.94 15.36 -0.29
CA MET A 307 55.95 16.65 -1.01
C MET A 307 54.86 17.72 -0.76
N GLN A 308 55.15 18.52 0.28
CA GLN A 308 55.16 19.99 0.36
C GLN A 308 54.27 20.81 -0.60
N PHE A 309 53.40 21.65 -0.01
CA PHE A 309 53.47 23.12 -0.12
C PHE A 309 52.72 23.77 1.06
N LYS A 310 53.34 24.80 1.67
CA LYS A 310 52.82 25.58 2.81
C LYS A 310 52.01 26.79 2.32
N SER A 311 50.90 27.13 2.97
CA SER A 311 50.60 28.50 3.44
C SER A 311 49.45 28.49 4.45
N ASP A 312 49.59 29.38 5.44
CA ASP A 312 48.82 29.50 6.68
C ASP A 312 47.35 29.92 6.48
N GLU A 313 46.44 29.44 7.35
CA GLU A 313 45.49 30.31 8.07
C GLU A 313 44.75 29.59 9.24
N LYS A 314 44.24 30.43 10.15
CA LYS A 314 43.93 30.23 11.59
C LYS A 314 43.00 29.06 11.98
N LYS A 315 43.34 28.40 13.10
CA LYS A 315 42.45 27.51 13.88
C LYS A 315 41.23 28.26 14.46
N PRO A 316 40.02 27.68 14.38
CA PRO A 316 39.04 27.72 15.45
C PRO A 316 39.02 26.38 16.20
N GLU A 317 38.45 26.42 17.40
CA GLU A 317 38.57 25.46 18.48
C GLU A 317 37.96 24.07 18.18
N LYS A 318 38.58 23.02 18.73
CA LYS A 318 38.05 21.65 18.73
C LYS A 318 36.73 21.60 19.52
N ILE A 319 35.61 21.54 18.82
CA ILE A 319 34.44 20.84 19.35
C ILE A 319 34.75 19.35 19.22
N VAL A 320 35.02 18.71 20.35
CA VAL A 320 35.20 17.25 20.43
C VAL A 320 33.83 16.62 20.13
N SER A 321 33.61 16.21 18.88
CA SER A 321 32.49 15.34 18.53
C SER A 321 32.76 13.95 19.12
N ARG A 322 31.94 13.59 20.10
CA ARG A 322 31.90 12.24 20.66
C ARG A 322 31.11 11.36 19.70
N HIS A 323 31.68 11.01 18.56
CA HIS A 323 31.18 9.92 17.72
C HIS A 323 32.04 8.68 18.01
N GLY A 324 31.54 7.83 18.91
CA GLY A 324 32.03 6.47 19.00
C GLY A 324 31.54 5.71 17.78
N THR A 325 32.45 5.06 17.05
CA THR A 325 32.10 4.16 15.96
C THR A 325 31.31 2.98 16.53
N LEU A 326 30.04 2.84 16.14
CA LEU A 326 29.19 1.71 16.54
C LEU A 326 29.84 0.39 16.12
N ASN A 327 29.91 -0.57 17.04
CA ASN A 327 30.42 -1.90 16.75
C ASN A 327 29.40 -2.72 15.93
N ALA A 328 29.84 -3.84 15.33
CA ALA A 328 28.99 -4.64 14.44
C ALA A 328 27.75 -5.24 15.16
N SER A 329 27.84 -5.50 16.47
CA SER A 329 26.70 -5.97 17.26
C SER A 329 25.66 -4.87 17.44
N GLU A 330 26.09 -3.66 17.81
CA GLU A 330 25.22 -2.49 17.96
C GLU A 330 24.52 -2.14 16.65
N LYS A 331 25.22 -2.25 15.51
CA LYS A 331 24.61 -2.07 14.18
C LYS A 331 23.53 -3.11 13.89
N GLN A 332 23.77 -4.38 14.22
CA GLN A 332 22.79 -5.45 14.03
C GLN A 332 21.56 -5.25 14.94
N ASP A 333 21.77 -4.83 16.18
CA ASP A 333 20.68 -4.59 17.13
C ASP A 333 19.80 -3.40 16.71
N ILE A 334 20.41 -2.33 16.19
CA ILE A 334 19.68 -1.20 15.60
C ILE A 334 18.86 -1.67 14.40
N GLN A 335 19.47 -2.43 13.46
CA GLN A 335 18.75 -2.92 12.28
C GLN A 335 17.58 -3.83 12.65
N ASN A 336 17.76 -4.72 13.64
CA ASN A 336 16.70 -5.58 14.15
C ASN A 336 15.56 -4.78 14.76
N THR A 337 15.87 -3.71 15.49
CA THR A 337 14.88 -2.82 16.10
C THR A 337 14.11 -2.04 15.04
N LEU A 338 14.80 -1.50 14.03
CA LEU A 338 14.18 -0.81 12.90
C LEU A 338 13.24 -1.73 12.11
N ASN A 339 13.68 -2.96 11.80
CA ASN A 339 12.84 -3.93 11.10
C ASN A 339 11.58 -4.28 11.88
N LYS A 340 11.68 -4.41 13.22
CA LYS A 340 10.52 -4.63 14.09
C LYS A 340 9.57 -3.43 14.09
N ALA A 341 10.10 -2.21 14.17
CA ALA A 341 9.30 -0.98 14.11
C ALA A 341 8.56 -0.85 12.76
N HIS A 342 9.25 -1.12 11.65
CA HIS A 342 8.63 -1.14 10.32
C HIS A 342 7.51 -2.18 10.25
N LYS A 343 7.77 -3.42 10.72
CA LYS A 343 6.75 -4.47 10.73
C LYS A 343 5.53 -4.11 11.58
N HIS A 344 5.75 -3.54 12.77
CA HIS A 344 4.66 -3.04 13.61
C HIS A 344 3.83 -1.96 12.89
N MET A 345 4.47 -1.06 12.13
CA MET A 345 3.76 -0.06 11.32
C MET A 345 2.93 -0.72 10.21
N GLU A 346 3.48 -1.69 9.49
CA GLU A 346 2.75 -2.46 8.47
C GLU A 346 1.50 -3.13 9.06
N ASP A 347 1.66 -3.83 10.19
CA ASP A 347 0.58 -4.53 10.88
C ASP A 347 -0.49 -3.56 11.39
N SER A 348 -0.06 -2.45 11.99
CA SER A 348 -0.95 -1.39 12.47
C SER A 348 -1.79 -0.79 11.34
N HIS A 349 -1.18 -0.62 10.16
CA HIS A 349 -1.83 -0.04 9.00
C HIS A 349 -2.87 -1.00 8.40
N VAL A 350 -2.53 -2.28 8.24
CA VAL A 350 -3.49 -3.30 7.77
C VAL A 350 -4.65 -3.45 8.77
N ALA A 351 -4.36 -3.48 10.07
CA ALA A 351 -5.39 -3.52 11.11
C ALA A 351 -6.34 -2.31 11.01
N ALA A 352 -5.80 -1.11 10.82
CA ALA A 352 -6.59 0.11 10.68
C ALA A 352 -7.47 0.08 9.41
N TYR A 353 -6.95 -0.31 8.25
CA TYR A 353 -7.73 -0.38 7.01
C TYR A 353 -8.84 -1.44 7.11
N THR A 354 -8.51 -2.58 7.73
CA THR A 354 -9.51 -3.63 8.02
C THR A 354 -10.60 -3.10 8.95
N ALA A 355 -10.22 -2.32 9.98
CA ALA A 355 -11.17 -1.68 10.89
C ALA A 355 -12.02 -0.59 10.20
N ILE A 356 -11.50 0.17 9.23
CA ILE A 356 -12.31 1.10 8.43
C ILE A 356 -13.35 0.32 7.62
N LEU A 357 -12.92 -0.73 6.91
CA LEU A 357 -13.78 -1.54 6.06
C LEU A 357 -14.89 -2.22 6.87
N ILE A 358 -14.56 -2.82 8.01
CA ILE A 358 -15.56 -3.40 8.93
C ILE A 358 -16.52 -2.30 9.41
N GLY A 359 -16.01 -1.12 9.76
CA GLY A 359 -16.80 0.06 10.14
C GLY A 359 -17.87 0.41 9.10
N LEU A 360 -17.47 0.48 7.83
CA LEU A 360 -18.40 0.75 6.72
C LEU A 360 -19.49 -0.33 6.59
N LEU A 361 -19.17 -1.59 6.88
CA LEU A 361 -20.14 -2.70 6.86
C LEU A 361 -21.09 -2.73 8.08
N LEU A 362 -20.71 -2.04 9.17
CA LEU A 362 -21.48 -1.90 10.40
C LEU A 362 -22.50 -0.75 10.35
N GLU A 363 -22.27 0.24 9.48
CA GLU A 363 -23.14 1.40 9.33
C GLU A 363 -24.57 0.95 9.00
N ASN A 364 -25.50 1.30 9.88
CA ASN A 364 -26.91 0.94 9.79
C ASN A 364 -27.19 -0.58 9.73
N ASN A 365 -26.24 -1.43 10.16
CA ASN A 365 -26.41 -2.89 10.19
C ASN A 365 -26.19 -3.44 11.62
N GLU A 366 -27.27 -3.53 12.39
CA GLU A 366 -27.22 -4.05 13.77
C GLU A 366 -26.83 -5.54 13.86
N ALA A 367 -27.13 -6.34 12.84
CA ALA A 367 -26.74 -7.74 12.82
C ALA A 367 -25.22 -7.88 12.76
N ASN A 368 -24.57 -7.10 11.88
CA ASN A 368 -23.12 -7.01 11.82
C ASN A 368 -22.52 -6.45 13.12
N GLN A 369 -23.17 -5.46 13.76
CA GLN A 369 -22.71 -4.92 15.04
C GLN A 369 -22.68 -6.00 16.13
N LYS A 370 -23.73 -6.81 16.22
CA LYS A 370 -23.78 -7.94 17.17
C LYS A 370 -22.75 -9.01 16.85
N LEU A 371 -22.55 -9.31 15.55
CA LEU A 371 -21.56 -10.27 15.10
C LEU A 371 -20.14 -9.83 15.49
N VAL A 372 -19.75 -8.60 15.12
CA VAL A 372 -18.43 -8.05 15.46
C VAL A 372 -18.24 -7.97 16.97
N HIS A 373 -19.26 -7.58 17.73
CA HIS A 373 -19.21 -7.61 19.19
C HIS A 373 -18.92 -9.02 19.73
N GLY A 374 -19.54 -10.06 19.19
CA GLY A 374 -19.29 -11.44 19.62
C GLY A 374 -17.93 -12.00 19.20
N LEU A 375 -17.30 -11.42 18.17
CA LEU A 375 -15.99 -11.85 17.66
C LEU A 375 -14.81 -11.09 18.29
N LEU A 376 -15.05 -9.90 18.84
CA LEU A 376 -14.01 -9.11 19.50
C LEU A 376 -13.62 -9.72 20.86
N PRO A 377 -12.33 -9.65 21.26
CA PRO A 377 -11.91 -9.96 22.62
C PRO A 377 -12.70 -9.12 23.63
N ASP A 378 -13.34 -9.80 24.58
CA ASP A 378 -14.28 -9.23 25.56
C ASP A 378 -15.43 -8.40 24.95
N GLY A 379 -15.67 -8.51 23.64
CA GLY A 379 -16.61 -7.67 22.91
C GLY A 379 -16.25 -6.18 22.89
N ASP A 380 -14.98 -5.83 23.05
CA ASP A 380 -14.54 -4.43 23.22
C ASP A 380 -14.24 -3.72 21.90
N PHE A 381 -15.19 -2.91 21.41
CA PHE A 381 -15.02 -2.06 20.23
C PHE A 381 -13.91 -1.01 20.39
N LYS A 382 -13.43 -0.72 21.61
CA LYS A 382 -12.31 0.20 21.83
C LYS A 382 -11.02 -0.29 21.18
N LEU A 383 -10.86 -1.60 20.96
CA LEU A 383 -9.70 -2.14 20.25
C LEU A 383 -9.63 -1.61 18.81
N MET A 384 -10.75 -1.66 18.09
CA MET A 384 -10.84 -1.13 16.72
C MET A 384 -10.73 0.40 16.72
N GLN A 385 -11.40 1.06 17.67
CA GLN A 385 -11.36 2.51 17.82
C GLN A 385 -9.92 3.02 18.08
N GLY A 386 -9.18 2.37 18.97
CA GLY A 386 -7.80 2.72 19.31
C GLY A 386 -6.87 2.64 18.10
N MET A 387 -7.00 1.60 17.27
CA MET A 387 -6.24 1.48 16.01
C MET A 387 -6.54 2.62 15.05
N LEU A 388 -7.81 3.02 14.94
CA LEU A 388 -8.20 4.15 14.08
C LEU A 388 -7.72 5.50 14.62
N ILE A 389 -7.72 5.71 15.93
CA ILE A 389 -7.17 6.93 16.55
C ILE A 389 -5.67 7.03 16.27
N LYS A 390 -4.92 5.93 16.45
CA LYS A 390 -3.48 5.87 16.17
C LYS A 390 -3.17 6.24 14.72
N ILE A 391 -3.86 5.61 13.75
CA ILE A 391 -3.62 5.92 12.33
C ILE A 391 -4.08 7.34 11.96
N LEU A 392 -5.16 7.84 12.55
CA LEU A 392 -5.66 9.20 12.31
C LEU A 392 -4.64 10.24 12.77
N SER A 393 -4.08 10.07 13.97
CA SER A 393 -3.03 10.93 14.51
C SER A 393 -1.79 10.88 13.63
N PHE A 394 -1.38 9.68 13.19
CA PHE A 394 -0.27 9.52 12.25
C PHE A 394 -0.50 10.24 10.92
N MET A 395 -1.68 10.07 10.31
CA MET A 395 -2.04 10.72 9.03
C MET A 395 -2.11 12.25 9.15
N LYS A 396 -2.59 12.78 10.28
CA LYS A 396 -2.58 14.22 10.57
C LYS A 396 -1.16 14.75 10.75
N PHE A 397 -0.29 13.99 11.39
CA PHE A 397 1.12 14.36 11.58
C PHE A 397 1.90 14.40 10.27
N THR A 398 1.69 13.43 9.39
CA THR A 398 2.41 13.30 8.11
C THR A 398 1.78 14.10 6.97
N ASN A 399 0.60 14.72 7.16
CA ASN A 399 -0.23 15.27 6.09
C ASN A 399 -0.48 14.28 4.93
N ALA A 400 -0.47 12.98 5.24
CA ALA A 400 -0.48 11.92 4.25
C ALA A 400 -1.84 11.71 3.57
N THR A 401 -2.90 12.35 4.05
CA THR A 401 -4.26 12.14 3.51
C THR A 401 -5.02 13.45 3.33
N ASN A 402 -6.00 13.41 2.43
CA ASN A 402 -6.89 14.54 2.20
C ASN A 402 -7.95 14.65 3.32
N GLU A 403 -8.62 15.80 3.39
CA GLU A 403 -9.65 16.07 4.41
C GLU A 403 -10.80 15.05 4.40
N ARG A 404 -11.09 14.44 3.23
CA ARG A 404 -12.13 13.42 3.10
C ARG A 404 -11.72 12.12 3.80
N GLY A 405 -10.50 11.64 3.58
CA GLY A 405 -9.96 10.45 4.25
C GLY A 405 -10.01 10.59 5.78
N LEU A 406 -9.62 11.76 6.31
CA LEU A 406 -9.73 12.06 7.74
C LEU A 406 -11.18 11.96 8.23
N LYS A 407 -12.14 12.53 7.49
CA LYS A 407 -13.56 12.50 7.86
C LYS A 407 -14.14 11.09 7.88
N VAL A 408 -13.71 10.21 6.98
CA VAL A 408 -14.14 8.79 7.01
C VAL A 408 -13.68 8.13 8.30
N ILE A 409 -12.40 8.30 8.65
CA ILE A 409 -11.84 7.71 9.87
C ILE A 409 -12.54 8.26 11.11
N GLU A 410 -12.73 9.58 11.20
CA GLU A 410 -13.45 10.23 12.30
C GLU A 410 -14.89 9.71 12.43
N ARG A 411 -15.61 9.58 11.30
CA ARG A 411 -16.97 9.02 11.25
C ARG A 411 -17.02 7.59 11.78
N ILE A 412 -16.07 6.74 11.40
CA ILE A 412 -16.03 5.34 11.87
C ILE A 412 -15.61 5.25 13.35
N ILE A 413 -14.74 6.15 13.84
CA ILE A 413 -14.41 6.25 15.27
C ILE A 413 -15.67 6.56 16.10
N GLU A 414 -16.53 7.48 15.64
CA GLU A 414 -17.80 7.80 16.28
C GLU A 414 -18.80 6.63 16.24
N LEU A 415 -18.82 5.87 15.14
CA LEU A 415 -19.61 4.65 15.02
C LEU A 415 -19.19 3.62 16.06
N TYR A 416 -17.88 3.40 16.25
CA TYR A 416 -17.38 2.46 17.26
C TYR A 416 -17.65 2.91 18.70
N ASP A 417 -17.59 4.22 18.99
CA ASP A 417 -18.03 4.76 20.29
C ASP A 417 -19.53 4.49 20.53
N THR A 418 -20.35 4.67 19.50
CA THR A 418 -21.78 4.37 19.56
C THR A 418 -22.04 2.88 19.79
N CYS A 419 -21.30 2.00 19.10
CA CYS A 419 -21.38 0.56 19.29
C CYS A 419 -20.94 0.15 20.71
N SER A 420 -19.88 0.75 21.25
CA SER A 420 -19.39 0.50 22.61
C SER A 420 -20.44 0.84 23.69
N LYS A 421 -21.21 1.92 23.49
CA LYS A 421 -22.29 2.31 24.40
C LYS A 421 -23.50 1.38 24.30
N LYS A 422 -23.77 0.87 23.09
CA LYS A 422 -24.90 -0.03 22.82
C LYS A 422 -24.63 -1.47 23.27
N PHE A 423 -23.39 -1.93 23.09
CA PHE A 423 -22.91 -3.27 23.41
C PHE A 423 -21.73 -3.16 24.37
N PRO A 424 -21.98 -3.10 25.70
CA PRO A 424 -20.91 -2.98 26.68
C PRO A 424 -20.02 -4.22 26.67
N ARG A 425 -18.74 -4.01 27.01
CA ARG A 425 -17.73 -5.08 27.17
C ARG A 425 -18.30 -6.21 28.05
N HIS A 426 -17.99 -7.45 27.69
CA HIS A 426 -18.30 -8.61 28.52
C HIS A 426 -17.64 -8.43 29.88
N GLU A 427 -18.44 -8.39 30.94
CA GLU A 427 -17.91 -8.40 32.31
C GLU A 427 -17.19 -9.73 32.52
N SER A 428 -15.90 -9.66 32.88
CA SER A 428 -15.15 -10.83 33.31
C SER A 428 -15.87 -11.41 34.53
N SER A 429 -16.54 -12.54 34.36
CA SER A 429 -17.05 -13.31 35.50
C SER A 429 -15.86 -13.67 36.39
N LEU A 430 -15.84 -13.05 37.57
CA LEU A 430 -14.89 -13.21 38.68
C LEU A 430 -14.51 -14.65 38.98
#